data_AF-A0A7C3AJP4-F1
#
_entry.id   AF-A0A7C3AJP4-F1
#
_cell.length_a   1.000
_cell.length_b   1.000
_cell.length_c   1.000
_cell.angle_alpha   90.00
_cell.angle_beta   90.00
_cell.angle_gamma   90.00
#
_symmetry.space_group_name_H-M   'P 1'
#
loop_
_entity.id
_entity.type
_entity.pdbx_description
1 polymer ?
#
loop_
_entity_poly.entity_id
_entity_poly.type
_entity_poly.pdbx_seq_one_letter_code
_entity_poly.pdbx_strand_id
1 'polypeptide(L)'
;MKEIVILSGKGGTGKTTIVGSFAALAKRKVLADCDVDAADLHLLLSPSERKQSEFWSGQIAHIDKDLCNECGLCQEICRFNAIKDFKVDPVSCEGCGFCSHVCPVEAITMQENMSGYWFISDTKYGPLVHARLGIAQENSGKLVAAVRQQARQIAGERNLDYVISDGPPGIGCPVISSLSGASLALLVTEPTLSGMHDLERVFGVCQHFGVPAMVCINKYDLNEENTWQIESNCLSQGVKIAGKIPFDNVVTEAIVHGVPVVEYSRNGVSQQIDALWGTVLQSLNH
;
A
#
# COMPACT_ATOMS: atom_id res chain seq x y z
N MET A 1 -11.68 5.50 -16.84
CA MET A 1 -11.07 4.55 -15.89
C MET A 1 -11.29 5.08 -14.49
N LYS A 2 -11.70 4.23 -13.55
CA LYS A 2 -11.96 4.58 -12.14
C LYS A 2 -10.91 3.90 -11.26
N GLU A 3 -10.37 4.62 -10.30
CA GLU A 3 -9.33 4.10 -9.40
C GLU A 3 -9.87 3.93 -8.00
N ILE A 4 -9.80 2.71 -7.48
CA ILE A 4 -10.29 2.35 -6.15
C ILE A 4 -9.07 1.96 -5.33
N VAL A 5 -8.86 2.62 -4.20
CA VAL A 5 -7.82 2.24 -3.25
C VAL A 5 -8.48 1.68 -2.00
N ILE A 6 -8.04 0.50 -1.57
CA ILE A 6 -8.51 -0.10 -0.32
C ILE A 6 -7.42 0.16 0.73
N LEU A 7 -7.79 0.77 1.85
CA LEU A 7 -6.86 1.19 2.89
C LEU A 7 -7.28 0.67 4.25
N SER A 8 -6.36 0.65 5.20
CA SER A 8 -6.64 0.38 6.60
C SER A 8 -5.72 1.20 7.51
N GLY A 9 -6.19 1.44 8.73
CA GLY A 9 -5.42 2.17 9.73
C GLY A 9 -4.23 1.39 10.30
N LYS A 10 -4.33 0.06 10.32
CA LYS A 10 -3.31 -0.88 10.78
C LYS A 10 -3.28 -2.12 9.88
N GLY A 11 -2.23 -2.93 9.99
CA GLY A 11 -2.17 -4.26 9.37
C GLY A 11 -3.19 -5.24 9.98
N GLY A 12 -3.60 -6.25 9.22
CA GLY A 12 -4.42 -7.35 9.71
C GLY A 12 -5.95 -7.14 9.73
N THR A 13 -6.47 -6.00 9.25
CA THR A 13 -7.92 -5.74 9.23
C THR A 13 -8.69 -6.47 8.12
N GLY A 14 -8.01 -7.27 7.28
CA GLY A 14 -8.61 -8.03 6.18
C GLY A 14 -8.68 -7.29 4.83
N LYS A 15 -7.99 -6.15 4.71
CA LYS A 15 -7.85 -5.38 3.46
C LYS A 15 -7.55 -6.26 2.23
N THR A 16 -6.47 -7.04 2.28
CA THR A 16 -6.03 -7.89 1.16
C THR A 16 -7.06 -8.96 0.79
N THR A 17 -7.82 -9.48 1.76
CA THR A 17 -8.96 -10.38 1.51
C THR A 17 -10.07 -9.70 0.69
N ILE A 18 -10.39 -8.45 1.03
CA ILE A 18 -11.37 -7.66 0.27
C ILE A 18 -10.86 -7.39 -1.15
N VAL A 19 -9.58 -6.99 -1.29
CA VAL A 19 -8.97 -6.74 -2.60
C VAL A 19 -8.97 -8.01 -3.46
N GLY A 20 -8.57 -9.16 -2.92
CA GLY A 20 -8.61 -10.43 -3.63
C GLY A 20 -10.03 -10.81 -4.07
N SER A 21 -11.03 -10.50 -3.26
CA SER A 21 -12.43 -10.73 -3.62
C SER A 21 -12.91 -9.77 -4.71
N PHE A 22 -12.56 -8.50 -4.64
CA PHE A 22 -12.83 -7.54 -5.71
C PHE A 22 -12.10 -7.92 -7.00
N ALA A 23 -10.90 -8.51 -6.90
CA ALA A 23 -10.21 -9.08 -8.05
C ALA A 23 -11.00 -10.23 -8.69
N ALA A 24 -11.72 -11.06 -7.93
CA ALA A 24 -12.60 -12.07 -8.50
C ALA A 24 -13.88 -11.47 -9.13
N LEU A 25 -14.48 -10.48 -8.48
CA LEU A 25 -15.79 -9.92 -8.86
C LEU A 25 -15.72 -8.89 -9.99
N ALA A 26 -14.70 -8.04 -9.99
CA ALA A 26 -14.58 -6.98 -10.98
C ALA A 26 -14.30 -7.57 -12.37
N LYS A 27 -14.83 -6.96 -13.42
CA LYS A 27 -14.47 -7.26 -14.81
C LYS A 27 -13.58 -6.13 -15.32
N ARG A 28 -12.76 -6.42 -16.34
CA ARG A 28 -11.93 -5.42 -17.06
C ARG A 28 -11.15 -4.52 -16.10
N LYS A 29 -10.26 -5.11 -15.30
CA LYS A 29 -9.48 -4.40 -14.29
C LYS A 29 -8.00 -4.79 -14.30
N VAL A 30 -7.19 -3.91 -13.73
CA VAL A 30 -5.81 -4.16 -13.31
C VAL A 30 -5.72 -4.03 -11.80
N LEU A 31 -4.89 -4.86 -11.19
CA LEU A 31 -4.64 -4.87 -9.76
C LEU A 31 -3.29 -4.21 -9.48
N ALA A 32 -3.20 -3.50 -8.36
CA ALA A 32 -1.96 -2.89 -7.89
C ALA A 32 -1.74 -3.27 -6.41
N ASP A 33 -0.68 -4.03 -6.13
CA ASP A 33 -0.26 -4.28 -4.75
C ASP A 33 0.69 -3.15 -4.31
N CYS A 34 0.14 -2.20 -3.54
CA CYS A 34 0.87 -1.06 -3.02
C CYS A 34 1.34 -1.28 -1.57
N ASP A 35 1.05 -2.45 -0.98
CA ASP A 35 1.52 -2.83 0.35
C ASP A 35 2.88 -3.54 0.23
N VAL A 36 3.90 -2.80 -0.20
CA VAL A 36 5.19 -3.38 -0.62
C VAL A 36 6.04 -3.97 0.52
N ASP A 37 5.73 -3.63 1.77
CA ASP A 37 6.39 -4.20 2.95
C ASP A 37 5.90 -5.62 3.25
N ALA A 38 4.62 -5.88 2.96
CA ALA A 38 3.95 -7.15 3.19
C ALA A 38 2.97 -7.41 2.02
N ALA A 39 3.55 -7.58 0.82
CA ALA A 39 2.79 -7.75 -0.41
C ALA A 39 2.04 -9.09 -0.39
N ASP A 40 0.93 -9.20 0.33
CA ASP A 40 0.24 -10.47 0.59
C ASP A 40 -0.64 -10.89 -0.61
N LEU A 41 -0.90 -10.00 -1.57
CA LEU A 41 -1.82 -10.28 -2.66
C LEU A 41 -1.30 -11.37 -3.60
N HIS A 42 0.01 -11.55 -3.72
CA HIS A 42 0.59 -12.65 -4.50
C HIS A 42 0.24 -14.03 -3.94
N LEU A 43 -0.04 -14.14 -2.62
CA LEU A 43 -0.45 -15.40 -1.97
C LEU A 43 -1.85 -15.84 -2.41
N LEU A 44 -2.75 -14.88 -2.69
CA LEU A 44 -4.13 -15.15 -3.09
C LEU A 44 -4.32 -15.29 -4.59
N LEU A 45 -3.49 -14.62 -5.39
CA LEU A 45 -3.72 -14.52 -6.85
C LEU A 45 -2.78 -15.38 -7.68
N SER A 46 -1.77 -16.01 -7.05
CA SER A 46 -0.78 -16.88 -7.71
C SER A 46 -0.24 -16.27 -9.02
N PRO A 47 0.36 -15.06 -8.98
CA PRO A 47 0.79 -14.35 -10.18
C PRO A 47 1.93 -15.05 -10.91
N SER A 48 1.87 -15.03 -12.24
CA SER A 48 2.99 -15.40 -13.11
C SER A 48 3.73 -14.14 -13.55
N GLU A 49 5.01 -14.03 -13.20
CA GLU A 49 5.84 -12.87 -13.54
C GLU A 49 6.03 -12.77 -15.06
N ARG A 50 5.68 -11.61 -15.63
CA ARG A 50 5.84 -11.32 -17.06
C ARG A 50 6.97 -10.33 -17.32
N LYS A 51 7.13 -9.34 -16.43
CA LYS A 51 8.19 -8.33 -16.51
C LYS A 51 8.66 -7.99 -15.11
N GLN A 52 9.97 -7.81 -14.97
CA GLN A 52 10.63 -7.24 -13.80
C GLN A 52 11.39 -6.00 -14.25
N SER A 53 11.39 -4.95 -13.42
CA SER A 53 12.27 -3.80 -13.60
C SER A 53 12.82 -3.34 -12.25
N GLU A 54 14.04 -2.82 -12.27
CA GLU A 54 14.67 -2.21 -11.10
C GLU A 54 13.95 -0.92 -10.70
N PHE A 55 13.96 -0.65 -9.40
CA PHE A 55 13.49 0.59 -8.83
C PHE A 55 14.64 1.30 -8.13
N TRP A 56 14.98 2.47 -8.66
CA TRP A 56 16.04 3.32 -8.16
C TRP A 56 15.42 4.54 -7.45
N SER A 57 15.71 4.71 -6.16
CA SER A 57 15.15 5.80 -5.36
C SER A 57 16.00 6.08 -4.12
N GLY A 58 16.01 7.35 -3.71
CA GLY A 58 16.89 7.79 -2.62
C GLY A 58 18.34 7.90 -3.08
N GLN A 59 19.20 8.32 -2.17
CA GLN A 59 20.63 8.47 -2.44
C GLN A 59 21.43 7.90 -1.28
N ILE A 60 22.58 7.30 -1.56
CA ILE A 60 23.54 6.87 -0.55
C ILE A 60 24.84 7.63 -0.78
N ALA A 61 25.48 8.04 0.32
CA ALA A 61 26.78 8.68 0.25
C ALA A 61 27.85 7.64 -0.12
N HIS A 62 28.72 8.00 -1.06
CA HIS A 62 29.88 7.21 -1.46
C HIS A 62 31.14 8.04 -1.24
N ILE A 63 32.11 7.49 -0.52
CA ILE A 63 33.40 8.14 -0.24
C ILE A 63 34.45 7.55 -1.18
N ASP A 64 35.02 8.40 -2.02
CA ASP A 64 36.21 8.10 -2.81
C ASP A 64 37.44 8.13 -1.90
N LYS A 65 38.08 6.97 -1.72
CA LYS A 65 39.24 6.82 -0.84
C LYS A 65 40.50 7.49 -1.38
N ASP A 66 40.61 7.61 -2.70
CA ASP A 66 41.81 8.18 -3.32
C ASP A 66 41.81 9.71 -3.19
N LEU A 67 40.63 10.32 -3.05
CA LEU A 67 40.45 11.76 -2.80
C LEU A 67 40.34 12.10 -1.31
N CYS A 68 39.88 11.17 -0.47
CA CYS A 68 39.65 11.42 0.95
C CYS A 68 40.94 11.73 1.69
N ASN A 69 40.99 12.88 2.36
CA ASN A 69 42.11 13.28 3.22
C ASN A 69 41.91 12.89 4.70
N GLU A 70 40.90 12.06 4.99
CA GLU A 70 40.60 11.52 6.32
C GLU A 70 40.36 12.59 7.42
N CYS A 71 39.88 13.78 7.05
CA CYS A 71 39.69 14.90 7.99
C CYS A 71 38.59 14.70 9.06
N GLY A 72 37.72 13.70 8.91
CA GLY A 72 36.72 13.31 9.93
C GLY A 72 35.40 14.08 9.94
N LEU A 73 35.30 15.22 9.25
CA LEU A 73 34.11 16.09 9.27
C LEU A 73 32.80 15.37 8.89
N CYS A 74 32.86 14.45 7.93
CA CYS A 74 31.69 13.66 7.52
C CYS A 74 31.16 12.73 8.62
N GLN A 75 32.05 12.23 9.49
CA GLN A 75 31.68 11.39 10.63
C GLN A 75 31.03 12.23 11.74
N GLU A 76 31.58 13.42 12.02
CA GLU A 76 31.07 14.32 13.05
C GLU A 76 29.66 14.86 12.74
N ILE A 77 29.39 15.18 11.47
CA ILE A 77 28.09 15.72 11.06
C ILE A 77 27.01 14.64 10.90
N CYS A 78 27.39 13.37 10.80
CA CYS A 78 26.46 12.29 10.51
C CYS A 78 25.57 11.96 11.72
N ARG A 79 24.35 12.49 11.75
CA ARG A 79 23.35 12.23 12.81
C ARG A 79 22.93 10.76 12.91
N PHE A 80 23.12 9.99 11.84
CA PHE A 80 22.71 8.59 11.75
C PHE A 80 23.84 7.61 12.08
N ASN A 81 25.05 8.11 12.38
CA ASN A 81 26.24 7.30 12.61
C ASN A 81 26.54 6.31 11.46
N ALA A 82 26.15 6.68 10.25
CA ALA A 82 26.30 5.87 9.04
C ALA A 82 27.72 5.88 8.48
N ILE A 83 28.63 6.71 8.99
CA ILE A 83 30.00 6.81 8.49
C ILE A 83 30.96 6.45 9.62
N LYS A 84 31.75 5.39 9.41
CA LYS A 84 32.78 4.90 10.33
C LYS A 84 34.02 4.49 9.55
N ASP A 85 35.20 4.86 10.02
CA ASP A 85 36.49 4.56 9.36
C ASP A 85 36.47 4.95 7.87
N PHE A 86 35.87 6.11 7.56
CA PHE A 86 35.69 6.65 6.21
C PHE A 86 34.97 5.69 5.24
N LYS A 87 34.13 4.81 5.78
CA LYS A 87 33.23 3.95 5.02
C LYS A 87 31.79 4.28 5.41
N VAL A 88 30.94 4.33 4.40
CA VAL A 88 29.50 4.51 4.60
C VAL A 88 28.87 3.13 4.78
N ASP A 89 28.12 2.97 5.86
CA ASP A 89 27.16 1.90 6.04
C ASP A 89 25.87 2.26 5.27
N PRO A 90 25.56 1.56 4.16
CA PRO A 90 24.41 1.89 3.33
C PRO A 90 23.07 1.68 4.04
N VAL A 91 23.03 0.83 5.07
CA VAL A 91 21.79 0.53 5.82
C VAL A 91 21.41 1.68 6.75
N SER A 92 22.41 2.28 7.41
CA SER A 92 22.19 3.39 8.33
C SER A 92 22.16 4.76 7.62
N CYS A 93 22.45 4.81 6.32
CA CYS A 93 22.57 6.06 5.57
C CYS A 93 21.21 6.55 5.06
N GLU A 94 20.68 7.61 5.66
CA GLU A 94 19.43 8.26 5.20
C GLU A 94 19.57 9.08 3.91
N GLY A 95 20.77 9.20 3.35
CA GLY A 95 20.95 9.95 2.09
C GLY A 95 20.79 11.47 2.19
N CYS A 96 20.84 12.05 3.40
CA CYS A 96 20.59 13.49 3.62
C CYS A 96 21.59 14.46 2.95
N GLY A 97 22.75 13.99 2.52
CA GLY A 97 23.73 14.80 1.75
C GLY A 97 24.65 15.72 2.56
N PHE A 98 24.46 15.87 3.88
CA PHE A 98 25.31 16.77 4.70
C PHE A 98 26.80 16.40 4.65
N CYS A 99 27.12 15.11 4.61
CA CYS A 99 28.49 14.63 4.52
C CYS A 99 29.17 15.04 3.19
N SER A 100 28.43 15.03 2.08
CA SER A 100 28.92 15.52 0.79
C SER A 100 29.18 17.02 0.83
N HIS A 101 28.24 17.79 1.40
CA HIS A 101 28.35 19.23 1.47
C HIS A 101 29.50 19.74 2.35
N VAL A 102 29.83 19.03 3.44
CA VAL A 102 30.90 19.42 4.37
C VAL A 102 32.29 18.95 3.92
N CYS A 103 32.40 18.10 2.90
CA CYS A 103 33.68 17.52 2.50
C CYS A 103 34.57 18.58 1.80
N PRO A 104 35.72 18.98 2.39
CA PRO A 104 36.53 20.07 1.84
C PRO A 104 37.31 19.70 0.58
N VAL A 105 37.45 18.39 0.31
CA VAL A 105 38.15 17.83 -0.85
C VAL A 105 37.20 17.16 -1.84
N GLU A 106 35.89 17.37 -1.67
CA GLU A 106 34.83 16.84 -2.56
C GLU A 106 34.89 15.31 -2.79
N ALA A 107 35.47 14.57 -1.85
CA ALA A 107 35.62 13.12 -1.94
C ALA A 107 34.30 12.33 -1.75
N ILE A 108 33.20 13.01 -1.42
CA ILE A 108 31.92 12.35 -1.11
C ILE A 108 30.87 12.73 -2.14
N THR A 109 30.34 11.72 -2.83
CA THR A 109 29.27 11.87 -3.84
C THR A 109 27.98 11.19 -3.36
N MET A 110 26.83 11.73 -3.76
CA MET A 110 25.53 11.11 -3.51
C MET A 110 25.14 10.30 -4.74
N GLN A 111 25.08 8.98 -4.59
CA GLN A 111 24.75 8.05 -5.67
C GLN A 111 23.33 7.53 -5.52
N GLU A 112 22.63 7.28 -6.62
CA GLU A 112 21.30 6.67 -6.58
C GLU A 112 21.36 5.28 -5.96
N ASN A 113 20.33 4.95 -5.18
CA ASN A 113 20.22 3.64 -4.53
C ASN A 113 19.22 2.75 -5.27
N MET A 114 19.59 1.50 -5.53
CA MET A 114 18.66 0.47 -6.00
C MET A 114 17.84 -0.01 -4.81
N SER A 115 16.62 0.52 -4.69
CA SER A 115 15.74 0.28 -3.53
C SER A 115 14.84 -0.95 -3.67
N GLY A 116 14.82 -1.60 -4.84
CA GLY A 116 14.06 -2.82 -5.04
C GLY A 116 13.66 -3.06 -6.49
N TYR A 117 12.56 -3.78 -6.67
CA TYR A 117 12.02 -4.14 -7.97
C TYR A 117 10.51 -3.94 -8.00
N TRP A 118 9.99 -3.63 -9.17
CA TRP A 118 8.56 -3.75 -9.46
C TRP A 118 8.34 -4.73 -10.61
N PHE A 119 7.17 -5.35 -10.60
CA PHE A 119 6.82 -6.46 -11.44
C PHE A 119 5.48 -6.21 -12.11
N ILE A 120 5.36 -6.66 -13.36
CA ILE A 120 4.06 -6.87 -14.01
C ILE A 120 3.89 -8.37 -14.11
N SER A 121 2.79 -8.85 -13.57
CA SER A 121 2.41 -10.26 -13.57
C SER A 121 1.03 -10.44 -14.18
N ASP A 122 0.80 -11.62 -14.74
CA ASP A 122 -0.53 -12.05 -15.16
C ASP A 122 -1.12 -12.99 -14.09
N THR A 123 -2.38 -12.78 -13.73
CA THR A 123 -3.17 -13.64 -12.83
C THR A 123 -4.43 -14.11 -13.55
N LYS A 124 -5.13 -15.11 -13.01
CA LYS A 124 -6.46 -15.50 -13.53
C LYS A 124 -7.51 -14.38 -13.44
N TYR A 125 -7.23 -13.34 -12.65
CA TYR A 125 -8.11 -12.19 -12.42
C TYR A 125 -7.78 -10.98 -13.29
N GLY A 126 -6.68 -11.01 -14.03
CA GLY A 126 -6.18 -9.88 -14.81
C GLY A 126 -4.74 -9.52 -14.44
N PRO A 127 -4.19 -8.45 -15.02
CA PRO A 127 -2.82 -8.03 -14.75
C PRO A 127 -2.69 -7.54 -13.30
N LEU A 128 -1.57 -7.85 -12.68
CA LEU A 128 -1.17 -7.39 -11.35
C LEU A 128 0.16 -6.64 -11.48
N VAL A 129 0.20 -5.42 -10.96
CA VAL A 129 1.47 -4.71 -10.71
C VAL A 129 1.76 -4.80 -9.22
N HIS A 130 2.95 -5.24 -8.87
CA HIS A 130 3.40 -5.36 -7.47
C HIS A 130 4.88 -5.02 -7.37
N ALA A 131 5.39 -4.85 -6.16
CA ALA A 131 6.78 -4.54 -5.95
C ALA A 131 7.34 -5.25 -4.71
N ARG A 132 8.67 -5.40 -4.70
CA ARG A 132 9.44 -5.94 -3.58
C ARG A 132 10.58 -4.99 -3.30
N LEU A 133 10.69 -4.57 -2.05
CA LEU A 133 11.80 -3.75 -1.58
C LEU A 133 13.08 -4.58 -1.44
N GLY A 134 14.22 -3.90 -1.60
CA GLY A 134 15.52 -4.42 -1.22
C GLY A 134 15.67 -4.54 0.31
N ILE A 135 16.73 -5.19 0.76
CA ILE A 135 17.02 -5.35 2.18
C ILE A 135 17.17 -3.97 2.84
N ALA A 136 16.52 -3.79 3.99
CA ALA A 136 16.55 -2.56 4.78
C ALA A 136 16.15 -1.29 4.01
N GLN A 137 15.22 -1.42 3.07
CA GLN A 137 14.57 -0.28 2.41
C GLN A 137 13.17 -0.11 3.01
N GLU A 138 12.79 1.13 3.29
CA GLU A 138 11.43 1.44 3.74
C GLU A 138 10.49 1.59 2.54
N ASN A 139 9.21 1.28 2.76
CA ASN A 139 8.15 1.59 1.82
C ASN A 139 8.10 3.08 1.53
N SER A 140 8.66 3.43 0.38
CA SER A 140 8.63 4.79 -0.11
C SER A 140 7.34 5.04 -0.87
N GLY A 141 6.74 6.20 -0.63
CA GLY A 141 5.64 6.69 -1.46
C GLY A 141 5.98 6.70 -2.96
N LYS A 142 7.27 6.82 -3.32
CA LYS A 142 7.76 6.76 -4.70
C LYS A 142 7.56 5.38 -5.33
N LEU A 143 7.79 4.28 -4.60
CA LEU A 143 7.58 2.93 -5.13
C LEU A 143 6.08 2.66 -5.33
N VAL A 144 5.26 3.07 -4.35
CA VAL A 144 3.79 3.02 -4.48
C VAL A 144 3.31 3.81 -5.70
N ALA A 145 3.84 5.02 -5.90
CA ALA A 145 3.51 5.83 -7.06
C ALA A 145 3.92 5.16 -8.38
N ALA A 146 5.10 4.52 -8.43
CA ALA A 146 5.57 3.78 -9.60
C ALA A 146 4.65 2.59 -9.93
N VAL A 147 4.30 1.77 -8.93
CA VAL A 147 3.36 0.64 -9.09
C VAL A 147 2.03 1.13 -9.65
N ARG A 148 1.46 2.20 -9.07
CA ARG A 148 0.18 2.76 -9.54
C ARG A 148 0.27 3.36 -10.93
N GLN A 149 1.37 4.03 -11.26
CA GLN A 149 1.59 4.57 -12.61
C GLN A 149 1.62 3.46 -13.66
N GLN A 150 2.31 2.35 -13.38
CA GLN A 150 2.33 1.19 -14.28
C GLN A 150 0.94 0.55 -14.40
N ALA A 151 0.19 0.44 -13.31
CA ALA A 151 -1.18 -0.07 -13.35
C ALA A 151 -2.08 0.81 -14.24
N ARG A 152 -2.03 2.15 -14.08
CA ARG A 152 -2.74 3.11 -14.93
C ARG A 152 -2.38 2.97 -16.40
N GLN A 153 -1.10 2.80 -16.71
CA GLN A 153 -0.63 2.61 -18.08
C GLN A 153 -1.24 1.35 -18.70
N ILE A 154 -1.17 0.21 -18.00
CA ILE A 154 -1.77 -1.05 -18.47
C ILE A 154 -3.27 -0.90 -18.67
N ALA A 155 -3.96 -0.24 -17.75
CA ALA A 155 -5.39 0.01 -17.87
C ALA A 155 -5.73 0.90 -19.06
N GLY A 156 -4.93 1.93 -19.35
CA GLY A 156 -5.09 2.76 -20.53
C GLY A 156 -4.88 1.98 -21.83
N GLU A 157 -3.76 1.26 -21.93
CA GLU A 157 -3.39 0.47 -23.12
C GLU A 157 -4.40 -0.64 -23.43
N ARG A 158 -4.92 -1.31 -22.40
CA ARG A 158 -5.90 -2.40 -22.54
C ARG A 158 -7.36 -1.92 -22.44
N ASN A 159 -7.59 -0.61 -22.36
CA ASN A 159 -8.90 0.01 -22.19
C ASN A 159 -9.71 -0.63 -21.04
N LEU A 160 -9.08 -0.82 -19.89
CA LEU A 160 -9.70 -1.38 -18.68
C LEU A 160 -10.49 -0.31 -17.93
N ASP A 161 -11.53 -0.76 -17.24
CA ASP A 161 -12.48 0.12 -16.58
C ASP A 161 -11.96 0.57 -15.21
N TYR A 162 -11.22 -0.31 -14.51
CA TYR A 162 -10.80 -0.14 -13.12
C TYR A 162 -9.31 -0.37 -12.88
N VAL A 163 -8.75 0.43 -11.98
CA VAL A 163 -7.54 0.09 -11.21
C VAL A 163 -7.98 -0.17 -9.77
N ILE A 164 -7.65 -1.34 -9.23
CA ILE A 164 -7.97 -1.71 -7.85
C ILE A 164 -6.65 -1.89 -7.10
N SER A 165 -6.43 -1.05 -6.10
CA SER A 165 -5.17 -1.02 -5.35
C SER A 165 -5.35 -1.59 -3.95
N ASP A 166 -4.50 -2.54 -3.59
CA ASP A 166 -4.24 -2.92 -2.20
C ASP A 166 -3.30 -1.87 -1.60
N GLY A 167 -3.84 -0.94 -0.81
CA GLY A 167 -3.06 0.15 -0.24
C GLY A 167 -2.28 -0.27 1.02
N PRO A 168 -1.22 0.46 1.40
CA PRO A 168 -0.48 0.19 2.63
C PRO A 168 -1.30 0.59 3.87
N PRO A 169 -0.99 0.04 5.06
CA PRO A 169 -1.62 0.48 6.31
C PRO A 169 -1.07 1.84 6.80
N GLY A 170 -1.82 2.49 7.68
CA GLY A 170 -1.37 3.68 8.41
C GLY A 170 -1.72 5.01 7.71
N ILE A 171 -0.86 6.02 7.88
CA ILE A 171 -1.10 7.40 7.40
C ILE A 171 0.12 8.05 6.73
N GLY A 172 1.17 7.29 6.48
CA GLY A 172 2.44 7.81 5.96
C GLY A 172 2.43 8.14 4.47
N CYS A 173 3.60 8.51 3.94
CA CYS A 173 3.82 8.79 2.52
C CYS A 173 3.32 7.68 1.57
N PRO A 174 3.42 6.37 1.90
CA PRO A 174 2.83 5.30 1.08
C PRO A 174 1.31 5.44 0.91
N VAL A 175 0.58 5.75 1.98
CA VAL A 175 -0.88 5.94 1.96
C VAL A 175 -1.25 7.14 1.11
N ILE A 176 -0.58 8.27 1.30
CA ILE A 176 -0.78 9.48 0.51
C ILE A 176 -0.54 9.19 -0.99
N SER A 177 0.53 8.46 -1.29
CA SER A 177 0.88 8.09 -2.67
C SER A 177 -0.12 7.13 -3.28
N SER A 178 -0.74 6.26 -2.47
CA SER A 178 -1.82 5.36 -2.92
C SER A 178 -3.15 6.09 -3.16
N LEU A 179 -3.40 7.20 -2.45
CA LEU A 179 -4.60 8.04 -2.59
C LEU A 179 -4.53 8.99 -3.79
N SER A 180 -3.33 9.42 -4.19
CA SER A 180 -3.17 10.48 -5.20
C SER A 180 -3.90 10.14 -6.53
N GLY A 181 -4.93 10.90 -6.88
CA GLY A 181 -5.74 10.66 -8.08
C GLY A 181 -6.66 9.44 -8.02
N ALA A 182 -6.89 8.85 -6.83
CA ALA A 182 -7.90 7.83 -6.65
C ALA A 182 -9.31 8.43 -6.82
N SER A 183 -10.24 7.66 -7.41
CA SER A 183 -11.65 8.03 -7.52
C SER A 183 -12.42 7.77 -6.22
N LEU A 184 -12.00 6.76 -5.46
CA LEU A 184 -12.64 6.37 -4.21
C LEU A 184 -11.64 5.63 -3.30
N ALA A 185 -11.69 5.92 -2.01
CA ALA A 185 -11.04 5.14 -0.97
C ALA A 185 -12.06 4.28 -0.21
N LEU A 186 -11.79 2.97 -0.10
CA LEU A 186 -12.54 2.08 0.79
C LEU A 186 -11.68 1.78 2.03
N LEU A 187 -12.11 2.30 3.19
CA LEU A 187 -11.41 2.14 4.45
C LEU A 187 -11.93 0.89 5.17
N VAL A 188 -11.07 -0.09 5.37
CA VAL A 188 -11.40 -1.35 6.06
C VAL A 188 -10.93 -1.28 7.51
N THR A 189 -11.88 -1.39 8.43
CA THR A 189 -11.62 -1.40 9.88
C THR A 189 -12.23 -2.62 10.57
N GLU A 190 -11.86 -2.83 11.83
CA GLU A 190 -12.43 -3.84 12.73
C GLU A 190 -12.97 -3.12 13.99
N PRO A 191 -13.96 -3.70 14.71
CA PRO A 191 -14.54 -3.08 15.90
C PRO A 191 -13.64 -3.17 17.15
N THR A 192 -12.40 -2.70 17.03
CA THR A 192 -11.44 -2.57 18.14
C THR A 192 -11.16 -1.10 18.43
N LEU A 193 -10.77 -0.76 19.67
CA LEU A 193 -10.40 0.62 20.04
C LEU A 193 -9.32 1.20 19.11
N SER A 194 -8.31 0.40 18.77
CA SER A 194 -7.29 0.77 17.78
C SER A 194 -7.88 0.98 16.39
N GLY A 195 -8.75 0.10 15.92
CA GLY A 195 -9.40 0.20 14.61
C GLY A 195 -10.23 1.48 14.45
N MET A 196 -10.88 1.94 15.53
CA MET A 196 -11.62 3.20 15.54
C MET A 196 -10.70 4.41 15.41
N HIS A 197 -9.66 4.50 16.26
CA HIS A 197 -8.70 5.62 16.20
C HIS A 197 -7.92 5.67 14.89
N ASP A 198 -7.49 4.51 14.37
CA ASP A 198 -6.75 4.48 13.13
C ASP A 198 -7.67 4.81 11.94
N LEU A 199 -8.94 4.38 11.95
CA LEU A 199 -9.93 4.77 10.95
C LEU A 199 -10.10 6.30 10.91
N GLU A 200 -10.24 6.96 12.05
CA GLU A 200 -10.36 8.42 12.13
C GLU A 200 -9.17 9.13 11.49
N ARG A 201 -7.94 8.62 11.73
CA ARG A 201 -6.73 9.18 11.14
C ARG A 201 -6.67 9.00 9.63
N VAL A 202 -6.93 7.79 9.11
CA VAL A 202 -6.91 7.53 7.65
C VAL A 202 -8.02 8.32 6.94
N PHE A 203 -9.19 8.41 7.56
CA PHE A 203 -10.27 9.23 7.04
C PHE A 203 -9.88 10.71 6.97
N GLY A 204 -9.24 11.25 8.00
CA GLY A 204 -8.68 12.61 7.99
C GLY A 204 -7.69 12.85 6.84
N VAL A 205 -6.84 11.86 6.52
CA VAL A 205 -5.96 11.92 5.34
C VAL A 205 -6.77 11.98 4.05
N CYS A 206 -7.81 11.14 3.90
CA CYS A 206 -8.67 11.16 2.71
C CYS A 206 -9.36 12.51 2.52
N GLN A 207 -9.90 13.09 3.61
CA GLN A 207 -10.51 14.43 3.60
C GLN A 207 -9.51 15.51 3.21
N HIS A 208 -8.29 15.49 3.78
CA HIS A 208 -7.25 16.47 3.49
C HIS A 208 -6.90 16.49 1.99
N PHE A 209 -6.85 15.33 1.35
CA PHE A 209 -6.56 15.21 -0.08
C PHE A 209 -7.81 15.24 -0.98
N GLY A 210 -9.00 15.47 -0.42
CA GLY A 210 -10.26 15.56 -1.16
C GLY A 210 -10.66 14.25 -1.87
N VAL A 211 -10.21 13.10 -1.36
CA VAL A 211 -10.56 11.79 -1.93
C VAL A 211 -11.85 11.29 -1.26
N PRO A 212 -12.92 11.01 -2.03
CA PRO A 212 -14.14 10.42 -1.48
C PRO A 212 -13.82 9.11 -0.77
N ALA A 213 -14.38 8.92 0.43
CA ALA A 213 -14.12 7.75 1.26
C ALA A 213 -15.41 7.06 1.70
N MET A 214 -15.34 5.74 1.82
CA MET A 214 -16.38 4.89 2.39
C MET A 214 -15.76 3.90 3.37
N VAL A 215 -16.55 3.36 4.28
CA VAL A 215 -16.06 2.45 5.34
C VAL A 215 -16.66 1.06 5.20
N CYS A 216 -15.81 0.04 5.26
CA CYS A 216 -16.20 -1.36 5.46
C CYS A 216 -15.83 -1.78 6.89
N ILE A 217 -16.81 -2.22 7.67
CA ILE A 217 -16.56 -2.76 9.01
C ILE A 217 -16.41 -4.27 8.87
N ASN A 218 -15.17 -4.74 8.89
CA ASN A 218 -14.85 -6.15 8.84
C ASN A 218 -14.92 -6.77 10.24
N LYS A 219 -15.35 -8.03 10.33
CA LYS A 219 -15.55 -8.77 11.58
C LYS A 219 -16.42 -7.98 12.58
N TYR A 220 -17.50 -7.36 12.08
CA TYR A 220 -18.30 -6.39 12.85
C TYR A 220 -18.94 -6.99 14.11
N ASP A 221 -19.18 -8.29 14.10
CA ASP A 221 -19.78 -9.10 15.15
C ASP A 221 -18.82 -9.48 16.28
N LEU A 222 -17.52 -9.15 16.17
CA LEU A 222 -16.58 -9.31 17.29
C LEU A 222 -16.90 -8.40 18.47
N ASN A 223 -17.48 -7.22 18.21
CA ASN A 223 -17.95 -6.30 19.23
C ASN A 223 -19.00 -5.35 18.64
N GLU A 224 -20.28 -5.64 18.92
CA GLU A 224 -21.41 -4.86 18.37
C GLU A 224 -21.46 -3.42 18.91
N GLU A 225 -21.03 -3.20 20.16
CA GLU A 225 -20.99 -1.87 20.77
C GLU A 225 -19.99 -0.96 20.03
N ASN A 226 -18.77 -1.46 19.79
CA ASN A 226 -17.76 -0.73 19.02
C ASN A 226 -18.19 -0.57 17.56
N THR A 227 -18.86 -1.55 16.96
CA THR A 227 -19.45 -1.41 15.61
C THR A 227 -20.44 -0.25 15.58
N TRP A 228 -21.34 -0.16 16.56
CA TRP A 228 -22.29 0.94 16.67
C TRP A 228 -21.59 2.30 16.84
N GLN A 229 -20.50 2.36 17.60
CA GLN A 229 -19.67 3.57 17.72
C GLN A 229 -19.04 3.96 16.37
N ILE A 230 -18.49 3.00 15.61
CA ILE A 230 -17.95 3.26 14.26
C ILE A 230 -19.04 3.81 13.35
N GLU A 231 -20.22 3.18 13.32
CA GLU A 231 -21.35 3.63 12.50
C GLU A 231 -21.80 5.05 12.87
N SER A 232 -21.90 5.34 14.17
CA SER A 232 -22.28 6.65 14.70
C SER A 232 -21.26 7.73 14.33
N ASN A 233 -19.97 7.43 14.47
CA ASN A 233 -18.88 8.34 14.10
C ASN A 233 -18.88 8.61 12.59
N CYS A 234 -19.04 7.57 11.76
CA CYS A 234 -19.13 7.71 10.31
C CYS A 234 -20.32 8.59 9.90
N LEU A 235 -21.49 8.38 10.52
CA LEU A 235 -22.68 9.17 10.25
C LEU A 235 -22.47 10.66 10.59
N SER A 236 -21.88 10.95 11.75
CA SER A 236 -21.60 12.33 12.19
C SER A 236 -20.63 13.07 11.26
N GLN A 237 -19.75 12.33 10.58
CA GLN A 237 -18.74 12.86 9.66
C GLN A 237 -19.20 12.83 8.19
N GLY A 238 -20.44 12.38 7.93
CA GLY A 238 -21.00 12.26 6.58
C GLY A 238 -20.36 11.14 5.73
N VAL A 239 -19.74 10.15 6.37
CA VAL A 239 -19.06 9.03 5.71
C VAL A 239 -20.02 7.87 5.53
N LYS A 240 -20.09 7.34 4.31
CA LYS A 240 -20.96 6.21 4.00
C LYS A 240 -20.34 4.89 4.49
N ILE A 241 -21.09 4.13 5.27
CA ILE A 241 -20.82 2.71 5.51
C ILE A 241 -21.16 1.95 4.22
N ALA A 242 -20.15 1.34 3.60
CA ALA A 242 -20.26 0.57 2.36
C ALA A 242 -20.82 -0.84 2.60
N GLY A 243 -20.52 -1.43 3.76
CA GLY A 243 -20.93 -2.77 4.13
C GLY A 243 -20.32 -3.22 5.45
N LYS A 244 -20.85 -4.31 5.99
CA LYS A 244 -20.36 -4.98 7.20
C LYS A 244 -20.16 -6.46 6.90
N ILE A 245 -19.02 -7.01 7.29
CA ILE A 245 -18.66 -8.40 7.01
C ILE A 245 -18.52 -9.13 8.36
N PRO A 246 -19.27 -10.22 8.61
CA PRO A 246 -19.16 -10.96 9.86
C PRO A 246 -17.85 -11.74 9.92
N PHE A 247 -17.41 -12.08 11.12
CA PHE A 247 -16.29 -12.99 11.34
C PHE A 247 -16.70 -14.41 10.93
N ASP A 248 -15.89 -15.04 10.09
CA ASP A 248 -16.12 -16.41 9.65
C ASP A 248 -14.78 -17.08 9.33
N ASN A 249 -14.60 -18.32 9.79
CA ASN A 249 -13.39 -19.10 9.56
C ASN A 249 -13.16 -19.42 8.08
N VAL A 250 -14.22 -19.37 7.24
CA VAL A 250 -14.13 -19.57 5.79
C VAL A 250 -13.12 -18.62 5.14
N VAL A 251 -12.93 -17.42 5.71
CA VAL A 251 -11.97 -16.44 5.20
C VAL A 251 -10.55 -16.95 5.38
N THR A 252 -10.24 -17.45 6.57
CA THR A 252 -8.93 -18.05 6.88
C THR A 252 -8.68 -19.28 6.03
N GLU A 253 -9.70 -20.14 5.89
CA GLU A 253 -9.62 -21.33 5.04
C GLU A 253 -9.31 -20.97 3.57
N ALA A 254 -9.99 -19.96 3.01
CA ALA A 254 -9.75 -19.50 1.65
C ALA A 254 -8.32 -18.97 1.45
N ILE A 255 -7.79 -18.21 2.41
CA ILE A 255 -6.41 -17.71 2.40
C ILE A 255 -5.41 -18.88 2.39
N VAL A 256 -5.62 -19.90 3.23
CA VAL A 256 -4.76 -21.11 3.27
C VAL A 256 -4.77 -21.85 1.93
N HIS A 257 -5.90 -21.84 1.21
CA HIS A 257 -6.01 -22.42 -0.13
C HIS A 257 -5.52 -21.50 -1.25
N GLY A 258 -5.06 -20.28 -0.95
CA GLY A 258 -4.55 -19.33 -1.93
C GLY A 258 -5.63 -18.88 -2.92
N VAL A 259 -6.88 -18.71 -2.47
CA VAL A 259 -7.99 -18.25 -3.30
C VAL A 259 -8.83 -17.18 -2.59
N PRO A 260 -9.40 -16.21 -3.32
CA PRO A 260 -10.39 -15.28 -2.78
C PRO A 260 -11.62 -15.99 -2.21
N VAL A 261 -12.12 -15.48 -1.07
CA VAL A 261 -13.23 -16.10 -0.34
C VAL A 261 -14.51 -16.25 -1.19
N VAL A 262 -14.79 -15.27 -2.06
CA VAL A 262 -15.95 -15.29 -2.98
C VAL A 262 -15.88 -16.39 -4.05
N GLU A 263 -14.71 -16.96 -4.30
CA GLU A 263 -14.57 -18.16 -5.14
C GLU A 263 -14.52 -19.45 -4.32
N TYR A 264 -14.03 -19.38 -3.09
CA TYR A 264 -13.92 -20.53 -2.20
C TYR A 264 -15.28 -20.96 -1.63
N SER A 265 -16.15 -20.01 -1.29
CA SER A 265 -17.45 -20.25 -0.67
C SER A 265 -18.55 -19.35 -1.26
N ARG A 266 -19.81 -19.73 -1.01
CA ARG A 266 -21.00 -18.91 -1.32
C ARG A 266 -21.84 -18.59 -0.08
N ASN A 267 -21.22 -18.69 1.10
CA ASN A 267 -21.86 -18.44 2.38
C ASN A 267 -22.15 -16.93 2.61
N GLY A 268 -22.63 -16.59 3.80
CA GLY A 268 -23.00 -15.23 4.16
C GLY A 268 -21.89 -14.20 3.96
N VAL A 269 -20.63 -14.53 4.31
CA VAL A 269 -19.48 -13.61 4.10
C VAL A 269 -19.29 -13.27 2.63
N SER A 270 -19.33 -14.27 1.75
CA SER A 270 -19.15 -14.05 0.32
C SER A 270 -20.26 -13.16 -0.26
N GLN A 271 -21.51 -13.36 0.18
CA GLN A 271 -22.63 -12.52 -0.20
C GLN A 271 -22.51 -11.07 0.31
N GLN A 272 -21.98 -10.86 1.51
CA GLN A 272 -21.72 -9.52 2.04
C GLN A 272 -20.61 -8.81 1.26
N ILE A 273 -19.57 -9.54 0.84
CA ILE A 273 -18.51 -8.98 -0.01
C ILE A 273 -19.02 -8.64 -1.42
N ASP A 274 -19.88 -9.48 -1.99
CA ASP A 274 -20.55 -9.20 -3.27
C ASP A 274 -21.41 -7.92 -3.17
N ALA A 275 -22.18 -7.79 -2.09
CA ALA A 275 -22.97 -6.60 -1.82
C ALA A 275 -22.10 -5.36 -1.60
N LEU A 276 -20.99 -5.48 -0.87
CA LEU A 276 -20.00 -4.43 -0.67
C LEU A 276 -19.45 -3.93 -2.02
N TRP A 277 -19.07 -4.85 -2.92
CA TRP A 277 -18.62 -4.50 -4.27
C TRP A 277 -19.70 -3.74 -5.06
N GLY A 278 -20.96 -4.18 -4.98
CA GLY A 278 -22.10 -3.48 -5.57
C GLY A 278 -22.24 -2.03 -5.07
N THR A 279 -22.11 -1.82 -3.76
CA THR A 279 -22.16 -0.50 -3.15
C THR A 279 -21.00 0.40 -3.58
N VAL A 280 -19.79 -0.16 -3.72
CA VAL A 280 -18.61 0.55 -4.26
C VAL A 280 -18.86 1.00 -5.70
N LEU A 281 -19.37 0.11 -6.56
CA LEU A 281 -19.67 0.44 -7.95
C LEU A 281 -20.72 1.54 -8.10
N GLN A 282 -21.78 1.52 -7.27
CA GLN A 282 -22.77 2.59 -7.25
C GLN A 282 -22.13 3.94 -6.94
N SER A 283 -21.22 3.98 -5.96
CA SER A 283 -20.55 5.23 -5.57
C SER A 283 -19.60 5.79 -6.63
N LEU A 284 -19.07 4.96 -7.54
CA LEU A 284 -18.17 5.39 -8.61
C LEU A 284 -18.89 5.99 -9.82
N ASN A 285 -20.19 5.71 -9.95
CA ASN A 285 -21.04 6.16 -11.06
C ASN A 285 -21.77 7.48 -10.75
N HIS A 286 -21.67 7.97 -9.52
CA HIS A 286 -22.11 9.30 -9.10
C HIS A 286 -20.92 10.27 -9.04
#